data_AF-A0A381UPF8-F1
#
_entry.id   AF-A0A381UPF8-F1
#
_cell.length_a   1.000
_cell.length_b   1.000
_cell.length_c   1.000
_cell.angle_alpha   90.00
_cell.angle_beta   90.00
_cell.angle_gamma   90.00
#
_symmetry.space_group_name_H-M   'P 1'
#
loop_
_entity.id
_entity.type
_entity.pdbx_description
1 polymer ?
#
loop_
_entity_poly.entity_id
_entity_poly.type
_entity_poly.pdbx_seq_one_letter_code
_entity_poly.pdbx_strand_id
1 'polypeptide(L)'
;MDNQEPKPDEGRLPATEDDSRITIDTFMGVDLRVAKVLAAEKIEKSRKLIKIEVDLGPEQRTIVAGIAEAYEPSELVGRTVVV
;
A
#
# COMPACT_ATOMS: atom_id res chain seq x y z
N MET A 1 -21.55 14.25 53.43
CA MET A 1 -22.23 13.39 52.46
C MET A 1 -22.09 14.04 51.09
N ASP A 2 -21.14 13.51 50.34
CA ASP A 2 -21.20 13.29 48.88
C ASP A 2 -21.27 14.53 47.98
N ASN A 3 -20.07 15.11 47.78
CA ASN A 3 -19.71 16.01 46.70
C ASN A 3 -20.05 15.36 45.34
N GLN A 4 -20.92 16.03 44.59
CA GLN A 4 -21.36 15.66 43.26
C GLN A 4 -20.31 16.02 42.21
N GLU A 5 -19.97 15.09 41.30
CA GLU A 5 -19.49 15.34 39.92
C GLU A 5 -19.21 13.99 39.21
N PRO A 6 -19.29 13.88 37.86
CA PRO A 6 -20.30 14.41 36.95
C PRO A 6 -20.86 13.34 35.97
N LYS A 7 -21.86 13.76 35.19
CA LYS A 7 -22.62 13.04 34.15
C LYS A 7 -21.80 12.80 32.86
N PRO A 8 -22.27 11.89 31.97
CA PRO A 8 -21.45 11.20 30.96
C PRO A 8 -20.93 12.12 29.85
N ASP A 9 -19.73 11.82 29.37
CA ASP A 9 -19.07 12.51 28.25
C ASP A 9 -19.81 12.24 26.93
N GLU A 10 -20.79 13.09 26.62
CA GLU A 10 -21.48 13.22 25.34
C GLU A 10 -20.50 13.80 24.29
N GLY A 11 -19.57 12.97 23.81
CA GLY A 11 -18.58 13.41 22.81
C GLY A 11 -17.79 12.30 22.12
N ARG A 12 -17.93 11.03 22.51
CA ARG A 12 -17.25 9.93 21.80
C ARG A 12 -18.09 9.55 20.56
N LEU A 13 -17.67 10.04 19.39
CA LEU A 13 -18.04 9.44 18.10
C LEU A 13 -17.96 7.91 18.25
N PRO A 14 -18.96 7.14 17.76
CA PRO A 14 -18.90 5.68 17.91
C PRO A 14 -17.57 5.23 17.31
N ALA A 15 -16.72 4.65 18.15
CA ALA A 15 -15.56 3.94 17.66
C ALA A 15 -16.14 2.84 16.78
N THR A 16 -16.02 2.98 15.47
CA THR A 16 -16.13 1.84 14.58
C THR A 16 -15.12 0.85 15.12
N GLU A 17 -15.61 -0.28 15.64
CA GLU A 17 -14.77 -1.43 15.90
C GLU A 17 -14.25 -1.86 14.52
N ASP A 18 -13.15 -1.24 14.10
CA ASP A 18 -12.34 -1.68 12.99
C ASP A 18 -11.65 -2.99 13.41
N ASP A 19 -12.44 -4.05 13.52
CA ASP A 19 -12.00 -5.41 13.87
C ASP A 19 -10.98 -5.98 12.84
N SER A 20 -10.80 -5.27 11.71
CA SER A 20 -9.85 -5.59 10.66
C SER A 20 -8.48 -4.89 10.80
N ARG A 21 -8.23 -4.12 11.87
CA ARG A 21 -6.92 -3.47 12.07
C ARG A 21 -5.89 -4.49 12.57
N ILE A 22 -4.73 -4.50 11.92
CA ILE A 22 -3.57 -5.27 12.39
C ILE A 22 -2.82 -4.50 13.48
N THR A 23 -2.09 -5.22 14.34
CA THR A 23 -1.23 -4.61 15.35
C THR A 23 0.00 -3.97 14.70
N ILE A 24 0.60 -2.98 15.38
CA ILE A 24 1.84 -2.32 14.90
C ILE A 24 2.98 -3.33 14.71
N ASP A 25 3.07 -4.31 15.60
CA ASP A 25 4.06 -5.39 15.54
C ASP A 25 3.93 -6.20 14.25
N THR A 26 2.69 -6.49 13.83
CA THR A 26 2.39 -7.17 12.56
C THR A 26 2.83 -6.33 11.36
N PHE A 27 2.61 -5.01 11.41
CA PHE A 27 3.04 -4.10 10.34
C PHE A 27 4.57 -3.99 10.24
N MET A 28 5.28 -3.99 11.38
CA MET A 28 6.75 -3.91 11.41
C MET A 28 7.44 -5.12 10.76
N GLY A 29 6.76 -6.26 10.63
CA GLY A 29 7.25 -7.42 9.89
C GLY A 29 7.25 -7.26 8.36
N VAL A 30 6.60 -6.23 7.82
CA VAL A 30 6.51 -5.97 6.37
C VAL A 30 7.65 -5.04 5.93
N ASP A 31 8.50 -5.52 5.02
CA ASP A 31 9.60 -4.73 4.44
C ASP A 31 9.12 -3.98 3.20
N LEU A 32 8.60 -2.77 3.39
CA LEU A 32 8.19 -1.88 2.29
C LEU A 32 9.38 -1.04 1.84
N ARG A 33 9.68 -1.07 0.53
CA ARG A 33 10.79 -0.29 -0.04
C ARG A 33 10.35 0.59 -1.18
N VAL A 34 11.06 1.70 -1.34
CA VAL A 34 10.88 2.60 -2.48
C VAL A 34 11.79 2.12 -3.61
N ALA A 35 11.22 1.92 -4.79
CA ALA A 35 11.92 1.46 -5.97
C ALA A 35 11.63 2.35 -7.17
N LYS A 36 12.58 2.47 -8.09
CA LYS A 36 12.40 3.19 -9.35
C LYS A 36 12.09 2.20 -10.47
N VAL A 37 11.06 2.46 -11.25
CA VAL A 37 10.74 1.63 -12.41
C VAL A 37 11.76 1.90 -13.53
N LEU A 38 12.45 0.84 -13.97
CA LEU A 38 13.41 0.87 -15.08
C LEU A 38 12.74 0.53 -16.41
N ALA A 39 11.90 -0.50 -16.41
CA ALA A 39 11.19 -0.97 -17.59
C ALA A 39 9.79 -1.44 -17.22
N ALA A 40 8.87 -1.31 -18.16
CA ALA A 40 7.52 -1.86 -18.03
C ALA A 40 7.04 -2.37 -19.39
N GLU A 41 6.43 -3.56 -19.40
CA GLU A 41 5.99 -4.24 -20.61
C GLU A 41 4.64 -4.94 -20.37
N LYS A 42 3.74 -4.90 -21.36
CA LYS A 42 2.49 -5.67 -21.31
C LYS A 42 2.79 -7.15 -21.54
N ILE A 43 2.13 -8.02 -20.78
CA ILE A 43 2.27 -9.47 -20.93
C ILE A 43 1.30 -9.93 -22.02
N GLU A 44 1.82 -10.48 -23.14
CA GLU A 44 1.00 -10.91 -24.29
C GLU A 44 -0.14 -11.88 -23.92
N LYS A 45 0.07 -12.70 -22.88
CA LYS A 45 -0.91 -13.69 -22.40
C LYS A 45 -1.92 -13.14 -21.39
N SER A 46 -1.83 -11.86 -21.00
CA SER A 46 -2.73 -11.30 -20.00
C SER A 46 -3.09 -9.84 -20.25
N ARG A 47 -4.38 -9.56 -20.39
CA ARG A 47 -4.90 -8.21 -20.67
C ARG A 47 -4.80 -7.25 -19.47
N LYS A 48 -4.69 -7.78 -18.26
CA LYS A 48 -4.72 -7.01 -17.01
C LYS A 48 -3.35 -6.82 -16.36
N LEU A 49 -2.32 -7.50 -16.85
CA LEU A 49 -1.01 -7.56 -16.20
C LEU A 49 0.05 -6.78 -16.97
N ILE A 50 0.85 -6.02 -16.23
CA ILE A 50 2.08 -5.40 -16.71
C ILE A 50 3.24 -6.02 -15.93
N LYS A 51 4.28 -6.43 -16.66
CA LYS A 51 5.57 -6.81 -16.11
C LYS A 51 6.38 -5.53 -15.91
N ILE A 52 6.87 -5.30 -14.71
CA ILE A 52 7.61 -4.11 -14.32
C ILE A 52 8.96 -4.55 -13.76
N GLU A 53 10.04 -3.96 -14.24
CA GLU A 53 11.36 -4.10 -13.67
C GLU A 53 11.67 -2.87 -12.82
N VAL A 54 11.97 -3.10 -11.55
CA VAL A 54 12.22 -2.04 -10.57
C VAL A 54 13.64 -2.14 -10.01
N ASP A 55 14.24 -0.98 -9.79
CA ASP A 55 15.52 -0.81 -9.14
C ASP A 55 15.32 -0.42 -7.68
N LEU A 56 15.88 -1.21 -6.78
CA LEU A 56 15.83 -0.98 -5.34
C LEU A 56 17.13 -0.34 -4.82
N GLY A 57 18.09 -0.03 -5.69
CA GLY A 57 19.46 0.37 -5.36
C GLY A 57 20.46 -0.78 -5.47
N PRO A 58 20.50 -1.74 -4.52
CA PRO A 58 21.47 -2.82 -4.54
C PRO A 58 21.03 -4.02 -5.39
N GLU A 59 19.74 -4.12 -5.72
CA GLU A 59 19.16 -5.22 -6.48
C GLU A 59 18.05 -4.71 -7.41
N GLN A 60 17.80 -5.48 -8.47
CA GLN A 60 16.67 -5.27 -9.36
C GLN A 60 15.70 -6.43 -9.22
N ARG A 61 14.41 -6.12 -9.28
CA ARG A 61 13.34 -7.13 -9.20
C ARG A 61 12.37 -6.97 -10.34
N THR A 62 11.88 -8.10 -10.81
CA THR A 62 10.76 -8.16 -11.74
C THR A 62 9.48 -8.42 -10.96
N ILE A 63 8.49 -7.56 -11.17
CA ILE A 63 7.17 -7.63 -10.53
C ILE A 63 6.11 -7.69 -11.62
N VAL A 64 5.02 -8.44 -11.38
CA VAL A 64 3.87 -8.46 -12.26
C VAL A 64 2.70 -7.79 -11.55
N ALA A 65 2.24 -6.66 -12.07
CA ALA A 65 1.19 -5.85 -11.47
C ALA A 65 -0.08 -5.88 -12.32
N GLY A 66 -1.24 -6.04 -11.65
CA GLY A 66 -2.56 -6.07 -12.27
C GLY A 66 -3.13 -4.70 -12.64
N ILE A 67 -2.30 -3.80 -13.20
CA ILE A 67 -2.62 -2.38 -13.38
C ILE A 67 -2.75 -1.97 -14.85
N ALA A 68 -2.83 -2.93 -15.78
CA ALA A 68 -2.84 -2.66 -17.22
C ALA A 68 -4.09 -1.90 -17.72
N GLU A 69 -5.19 -1.90 -16.93
CA GLU A 69 -6.42 -1.18 -17.27
C GLU A 69 -6.36 0.30 -16.86
N ALA A 70 -5.42 0.66 -15.97
CA ALA A 70 -5.30 2.01 -15.41
C ALA A 70 -4.05 2.77 -15.88
N TYR A 71 -2.99 2.08 -16.28
CA TYR A 71 -1.72 2.69 -16.68
C TYR A 71 -1.14 2.04 -17.93
N GLU A 72 -0.60 2.86 -18.83
CA GLU A 72 0.25 2.38 -19.91
C GLU A 72 1.68 2.12 -19.40
N PRO A 73 2.41 1.13 -19.94
CA PRO A 73 3.77 0.82 -19.50
C PRO A 73 4.73 2.02 -19.60
N SER A 74 4.61 2.81 -20.66
CA SER A 74 5.43 4.01 -20.87
C SER A 74 5.26 5.06 -19.77
N GLU A 75 4.10 5.10 -19.12
CA GLU A 75 3.86 6.04 -18.03
C GLU A 75 4.51 5.59 -16.72
N LEU A 76 4.78 4.29 -16.57
CA LEU A 76 5.36 3.71 -15.37
C LEU A 76 6.88 3.87 -15.34
N VAL A 77 7.54 3.87 -16.51
CA VAL A 77 9.00 3.99 -16.61
C VAL A 77 9.46 5.32 -15.98
N GLY A 78 10.43 5.23 -15.07
CA GLY A 78 10.96 6.36 -14.34
C GLY A 78 10.14 6.80 -13.12
N ARG A 79 8.95 6.23 -12.89
CA ARG A 79 8.18 6.48 -11.66
C ARG A 79 8.84 5.81 -10.46
N THR A 80 8.62 6.45 -9.31
CA THR A 80 8.97 5.91 -8.00
C THR A 80 7.74 5.21 -7.43
N VAL A 81 7.88 3.95 -7.04
CA VAL A 81 6.82 3.09 -6.52
C VAL A 81 7.23 2.47 -5.19
N VAL A 82 6.26 2.00 -4.41
CA VAL A 82 6.49 1.23 -3.19
C VAL A 82 6.26 -0.24 -3.51
N VAL A 83 7.19 -1.11 -3.11
CA VAL A 83 7.16 -2.56 -3.31
C VAL A 83 7.34 -3.31 -2.01
#